data_AF-A0A3B1CBE5-F1
#
_entry.id   AF-A0A3B1CBE5-F1
#
_cell.length_a   1.000
_cell.length_b   1.000
_cell.length_c   1.000
_cell.angle_alpha   90.00
_cell.angle_beta   90.00
_cell.angle_gamma   90.00
#
_symmetry.space_group_name_H-M   'P 1'
#
loop_
_entity.id
_entity.type
_entity.pdbx_description
1 polymer ?
#
loop_
_entity_poly.entity_id
_entity_poly.type
_entity_poly.pdbx_seq_one_letter_code
_entity_poly.pdbx_strand_id
1 'polypeptide(L)'
;MTSDKKSLRDAYGEILVELGSQNRSIVVLDADLSGSTRTSKFAKKYPDRFFNMGIAEQDMISTAAGLAAVGKIPFASTFAVFASGRAWDQVRQSVCLSKMNVKIVASHGGITVGEDG
;
A
#
# COMPACT_ATOMS: atom_id res chain seq x y z
N MET A 1 6.18 -25.04 22.70
CA MET A 1 6.43 -23.61 22.42
C MET A 1 6.14 -23.37 20.95
N THR A 2 4.89 -23.10 20.59
CA THR A 2 4.53 -22.64 19.25
C THR A 2 5.02 -21.20 19.13
N SER A 3 6.07 -20.97 18.33
CA SER A 3 6.48 -19.63 17.94
C SER A 3 5.25 -18.90 17.39
N ASP A 4 4.88 -17.76 17.98
CA ASP A 4 3.83 -16.87 17.48
C ASP A 4 4.21 -16.39 16.07
N LYS A 5 3.82 -17.17 15.06
CA LYS A 5 4.08 -16.87 13.65
C LYS A 5 3.15 -15.76 13.20
N LYS A 6 3.62 -14.53 13.32
CA LYS A 6 2.96 -13.34 12.80
C LYS A 6 3.02 -13.30 11.28
N SER A 7 1.92 -12.93 10.64
CA SER A 7 1.91 -12.76 9.18
C SER A 7 2.74 -11.54 8.76
N LEU A 8 3.36 -11.59 7.57
CA LEU A 8 4.10 -10.45 7.02
C LEU A 8 3.20 -9.21 6.86
N ARG A 9 1.90 -9.42 6.58
CA ARG A 9 0.91 -8.35 6.47
C ARG A 9 0.65 -7.68 7.83
N ASP A 10 0.56 -8.47 8.90
CA ASP A 10 0.40 -7.93 10.26
C ASP A 10 1.61 -7.12 10.69
N ALA A 11 2.82 -7.60 10.36
CA ALA A 11 4.06 -6.87 10.60
C ALA A 11 4.11 -5.57 9.79
N TYR A 12 3.74 -5.61 8.51
CA TYR A 12 3.64 -4.43 7.66
C TYR A 12 2.74 -3.34 8.24
N GLY A 13 1.51 -3.69 8.65
CA GLY A 13 0.58 -2.71 9.21
C GLY A 13 1.07 -2.06 10.50
N GLU A 14 1.80 -2.80 11.35
CA GLU A 14 2.39 -2.25 12.58
C GLU A 14 3.60 -1.35 12.30
N ILE A 15 4.48 -1.77 11.39
CA ILE A 15 5.64 -0.97 10.97
C ILE A 15 5.17 0.32 10.30
N LEU A 16 4.10 0.29 9.50
CA LEU A 16 3.54 1.52 8.92
C LEU A 16 3.11 2.52 10.01
N VAL A 17 2.47 2.05 11.08
CA VAL A 17 2.07 2.90 12.20
C VAL A 17 3.30 3.50 12.89
N GLU A 18 4.33 2.69 13.12
CA GLU A 18 5.59 3.15 13.70
C GLU A 18 6.25 4.22 12.82
N LEU A 19 6.44 3.95 11.53
CA LEU A 19 7.01 4.90 10.57
C LEU A 19 6.16 6.18 10.46
N GLY A 20 4.83 6.04 10.50
CA GLY A 20 3.91 7.15 10.52
C GLY A 20 4.10 8.08 11.73
N SER A 21 4.52 7.54 12.88
CA SER A 21 4.82 8.34 14.07
C SER A 21 6.11 9.15 13.92
N GLN A 22 7.09 8.62 13.19
CA GLN A 22 8.42 9.19 13.02
C GLN A 22 8.47 10.19 11.86
N ASN A 23 7.65 10.00 10.82
CA ASN A 23 7.68 10.81 9.62
C ASN A 23 6.27 11.25 9.19
N ARG A 24 6.01 12.56 9.28
CA ARG A 24 4.73 13.18 8.89
C ARG A 24 4.50 13.22 7.38
N SER A 25 5.54 13.06 6.56
CA SER A 25 5.42 13.01 5.10
C SER A 25 4.93 11.66 4.60
N ILE A 26 4.95 10.60 5.42
CA ILE A 26 4.37 9.31 5.06
C ILE A 26 2.86 9.43 4.97
N VAL A 27 2.32 8.94 3.87
CA VAL A 27 0.90 8.79 3.60
C VAL A 27 0.64 7.37 3.10
N VAL A 28 -0.53 6.83 3.38
CA VAL A 28 -0.90 5.46 2.98
C VAL A 28 -2.11 5.53 2.07
N LEU A 29 -2.02 4.83 0.93
CA LEU A 29 -3.12 4.67 0.00
C LEU A 29 -3.49 3.18 -0.05
N ASP A 30 -4.78 2.89 -0.08
CA ASP A 30 -5.29 1.52 -0.18
C ASP A 30 -6.47 1.45 -1.16
N ALA A 31 -6.62 0.32 -1.84
CA ALA A 31 -7.64 0.10 -2.87
C ALA A 31 -8.83 -0.73 -2.33
N ASP A 32 -9.46 -0.26 -1.25
CA ASP A 32 -10.56 -0.94 -0.54
C ASP A 32 -10.22 -2.35 0.02
N LEU A 33 -8.94 -2.60 0.32
CA LEU A 33 -8.44 -3.88 0.83
C LEU A 33 -7.77 -3.73 2.20
N SER A 34 -7.98 -2.59 2.89
CA SER A 34 -7.23 -2.19 4.08
C SER A 34 -7.34 -3.14 5.27
N GLY A 35 -8.43 -3.90 5.37
CA GLY A 35 -8.58 -4.99 6.33
C GLY A 35 -7.64 -6.17 6.04
N SER A 36 -7.45 -6.47 4.75
CA SER A 36 -6.65 -7.60 4.25
C SER A 36 -5.16 -7.26 4.13
N THR A 37 -4.83 -6.06 3.66
CA THR A 37 -3.45 -5.54 3.57
C THR A 37 -2.89 -5.12 4.94
N ARG A 38 -3.78 -4.94 5.93
CA ARG A 38 -3.50 -4.41 7.29
C ARG A 38 -3.14 -2.93 7.36
N THR A 39 -3.31 -2.16 6.28
CA THR A 39 -3.18 -0.70 6.31
C THR A 39 -4.26 0.00 7.14
N SER A 40 -5.36 -0.70 7.45
CA SER A 40 -6.40 -0.24 8.39
C SER A 40 -5.84 0.14 9.77
N LYS A 41 -4.72 -0.47 10.21
CA LYS A 41 -4.00 -0.06 11.43
C LYS A 41 -3.49 1.39 11.32
N PHE A 42 -2.95 1.77 10.17
CA PHE A 42 -2.51 3.15 9.90
C PHE A 42 -3.72 4.08 9.79
N ALA A 43 -4.77 3.68 9.08
CA ALA A 43 -6.01 4.46 8.94
C ALA A 43 -6.61 4.85 10.31
N LYS A 44 -6.64 3.91 11.25
CA LYS A 44 -7.16 4.16 12.61
C LYS A 44 -6.33 5.18 13.40
N LYS A 45 -5.00 5.20 13.21
CA LYS A 45 -4.10 6.06 14.00
C LYS A 45 -3.81 7.41 13.33
N TYR A 46 -3.80 7.47 12.01
CA TYR A 46 -3.51 8.66 11.21
C TYR A 46 -4.54 8.84 10.08
N PRO A 47 -5.82 9.05 10.41
CA PRO A 47 -6.90 9.11 9.42
C PRO A 47 -6.66 10.20 8.37
N ASP A 48 -6.12 11.36 8.75
CA ASP A 48 -5.84 12.48 7.84
C ASP A 48 -4.70 12.22 6.83
N ARG A 49 -4.01 11.08 6.96
CA ARG A 49 -2.90 10.66 6.08
C ARG A 49 -3.15 9.30 5.44
N PHE A 50 -4.38 8.79 5.54
CA PHE A 50 -4.81 7.57 4.92
C PHE A 50 -5.87 7.87 3.85
N PHE A 51 -5.67 7.33 2.65
CA PHE A 51 -6.56 7.53 1.52
C PHE A 51 -7.06 6.18 1.02
N ASN A 52 -8.34 5.89 1.23
CA ASN A 52 -8.98 4.77 0.53
C ASN A 52 -9.39 5.25 -0.86
N MET A 53 -8.82 4.64 -1.89
CA MET A 53 -9.00 4.99 -3.30
C MET A 53 -10.11 4.17 -3.97
N GLY A 54 -10.79 3.27 -3.23
CA GLY A 54 -11.73 2.33 -3.82
C GLY A 54 -11.04 1.28 -4.70
N ILE A 55 -11.82 0.51 -5.48
CA ILE A 55 -11.31 -0.52 -6.41
C ILE A 55 -10.76 0.13 -7.70
N ALA A 56 -9.82 1.06 -7.53
CA ALA A 56 -9.28 1.92 -8.57
C ALA A 56 -7.74 1.99 -8.51
N GLU A 57 -7.07 0.85 -8.63
CA GLU A 57 -5.60 0.76 -8.47
C GLU A 57 -4.83 1.64 -9.47
N GLN A 58 -5.35 1.84 -10.68
CA GLN A 58 -4.76 2.73 -11.68
C GLN A 58 -4.73 4.18 -11.19
N ASP A 59 -5.85 4.66 -10.67
CA ASP A 59 -5.96 5.99 -10.09
C ASP A 59 -5.11 6.10 -8.81
N MET A 60 -5.15 5.09 -7.94
CA MET A 60 -4.34 5.04 -6.72
C MET A 60 -2.84 5.22 -7.02
N ILE A 61 -2.29 4.50 -8.01
CA ILE A 61 -0.87 4.60 -8.35
C ILE A 61 -0.53 5.97 -8.96
N SER A 62 -1.41 6.52 -9.79
CA SER A 62 -1.19 7.86 -10.38
C SER A 62 -1.27 8.96 -9.31
N THR A 63 -2.24 8.86 -8.40
CA THR A 63 -2.39 9.76 -7.25
C THR A 63 -1.18 9.63 -6.31
N ALA A 64 -0.67 8.41 -6.06
CA ALA A 64 0.57 8.21 -5.31
C ALA A 64 1.76 8.90 -5.99
N ALA A 65 1.91 8.80 -7.31
CA ALA A 65 2.95 9.53 -8.03
C ALA A 65 2.83 11.06 -7.84
N GLY A 66 1.61 11.61 -7.92
CA GLY A 66 1.36 13.03 -7.64
C GLY A 66 1.70 13.45 -6.20
N LEU A 67 1.32 12.64 -5.21
CA LEU A 67 1.66 12.87 -3.80
C LEU A 67 3.18 12.85 -3.57
N ALA A 68 3.90 11.94 -4.25
CA ALA A 68 5.35 11.91 -4.21
C ALA A 68 5.97 13.19 -4.81
N ALA A 69 5.40 13.71 -5.89
CA ALA A 69 5.87 14.96 -6.52
C ALA A 69 5.73 16.19 -5.61
N VAL A 70 4.77 16.20 -4.69
CA VAL A 70 4.58 17.28 -3.69
C VAL A 70 5.23 16.98 -2.33
N GLY A 71 6.23 16.10 -2.30
CA GLY A 71 7.07 15.86 -1.13
C GLY A 71 6.50 14.89 -0.09
N LYS A 72 5.43 14.15 -0.41
CA LYS A 72 4.97 13.04 0.43
C LYS A 72 5.74 11.75 0.12
N ILE A 73 5.63 10.77 1.00
CA ILE A 73 6.21 9.43 0.84
C ILE A 73 5.05 8.43 0.86
N PRO A 74 4.41 8.18 -0.29
CA PRO A 74 3.23 7.33 -0.37
C PRO A 74 3.58 5.84 -0.33
N PHE A 75 2.87 5.12 0.53
CA PHE A 75 2.79 3.65 0.53
C PHE A 75 1.44 3.23 -0.08
N ALA A 76 1.46 2.81 -1.33
CA ALA A 76 0.28 2.33 -2.05
C ALA A 76 0.14 0.82 -1.90
N SER A 77 -0.97 0.37 -1.31
CA SER A 77 -1.19 -1.02 -0.90
C SER A 77 -2.41 -1.63 -1.57
N THR A 78 -2.24 -2.82 -2.16
CA THR A 78 -3.32 -3.63 -2.74
C THR A 78 -2.83 -5.08 -2.84
N PHE A 79 -3.57 -5.97 -3.50
CA PHE A 79 -3.13 -7.34 -3.79
C PHE A 79 -2.20 -7.35 -5.00
N ALA A 80 -1.30 -8.34 -5.03
CA ALA A 80 -0.25 -8.42 -6.04
C ALA A 80 -0.81 -8.50 -7.45
N VAL A 81 -1.88 -9.28 -7.68
CA VAL A 81 -2.54 -9.39 -8.98
C VAL A 81 -3.07 -8.04 -9.48
N PHE A 82 -3.55 -7.16 -8.60
CA PHE A 82 -4.07 -5.86 -8.99
C PHE A 82 -2.95 -4.82 -9.17
N ALA A 83 -1.92 -4.86 -8.31
CA ALA A 83 -0.75 -3.99 -8.44
C ALA A 83 0.05 -4.29 -9.73
N SER A 84 0.24 -5.57 -10.06
CA SER A 84 1.04 -5.99 -11.23
C SER A 84 0.25 -6.07 -12.53
N GLY A 85 -1.06 -6.34 -12.45
CA GLY A 85 -1.93 -6.42 -13.61
C GLY A 85 -2.66 -5.10 -13.88
N ARG A 86 -3.62 -4.75 -13.01
CA ARG A 86 -4.54 -3.63 -13.25
C ARG A 86 -3.82 -2.28 -13.36
N ALA A 87 -2.81 -2.03 -12.51
CA ALA A 87 -2.10 -0.76 -12.44
C ALA A 87 -0.74 -0.73 -13.18
N TRP A 88 -0.45 -1.76 -13.98
CA TRP A 88 0.86 -1.92 -14.63
C TRP A 88 1.36 -0.68 -15.37
N ASP A 89 0.52 -0.09 -16.23
CA ASP A 89 0.93 1.04 -17.06
C ASP A 89 1.22 2.29 -16.20
N GLN A 90 0.43 2.54 -15.15
CA GLN A 90 0.65 3.65 -14.22
C GLN A 90 1.92 3.45 -13.39
N VAL A 91 2.25 2.22 -13.00
CA VAL A 91 3.53 1.92 -12.36
C VAL A 91 4.68 2.26 -13.32
N ARG A 92 4.60 1.81 -14.57
CA ARG A 92 5.65 2.05 -15.57
C ARG A 92 5.80 3.54 -15.90
N GLN A 93 4.72 4.21 -16.25
CA GLN A 93 4.72 5.58 -16.78
C GLN A 93 4.80 6.63 -15.66
N SER A 94 3.92 6.55 -14.67
CA SER A 94 3.79 7.59 -13.66
C SER A 94 4.82 7.44 -12.54
N VAL A 95 5.23 6.22 -12.21
CA VAL A 95 6.20 5.96 -11.13
C VAL A 95 7.62 5.78 -11.66
N CYS A 96 7.87 4.76 -12.49
CA CYS A 96 9.23 4.38 -12.87
C CYS A 96 9.87 5.37 -13.85
N LEU A 97 9.19 5.73 -14.95
CA LEU A 97 9.73 6.66 -15.94
C LEU A 97 10.00 8.04 -15.33
N SER A 98 9.08 8.51 -14.49
CA SER A 98 9.19 9.80 -13.79
C SER A 98 10.10 9.75 -12.54
N LYS A 99 10.61 8.57 -12.15
CA LYS A 99 11.42 8.35 -10.94
C LYS A 99 10.77 8.85 -9.64
N MET A 100 9.46 8.65 -9.52
CA MET A 100 8.71 9.11 -8.34
C MET A 100 8.99 8.23 -7.12
N ASN A 101 9.06 8.86 -5.94
CA ASN A 101 9.34 8.19 -4.68
C ASN A 101 8.12 7.46 -4.08
N VAL A 102 7.59 6.47 -4.80
CA VAL A 102 6.42 5.68 -4.38
C VAL A 102 6.86 4.32 -3.84
N LYS A 103 6.23 3.86 -2.75
CA LYS A 103 6.40 2.51 -2.21
C LYS A 103 5.17 1.69 -2.54
N ILE A 104 5.31 0.74 -3.46
CA ILE A 104 4.21 -0.17 -3.84
C ILE A 104 4.34 -1.42 -2.98
N VAL A 105 3.35 -1.68 -2.12
CA VAL A 105 3.33 -2.84 -1.24
C VAL A 105 2.19 -3.77 -1.66
N ALA A 106 2.58 -4.78 -2.45
CA ALA A 106 1.69 -5.78 -2.99
C ALA A 106 1.60 -6.99 -2.03
N SER A 107 0.43 -7.22 -1.45
CA SER A 107 0.16 -8.39 -0.59
C SER A 107 -0.44 -9.54 -1.38
N HIS A 108 -0.65 -10.71 -0.76
CA HIS A 108 -1.37 -11.83 -1.40
C HIS A 108 -0.73 -12.29 -2.74
N GLY A 109 0.60 -12.28 -2.81
CA GLY A 109 1.33 -12.85 -3.93
C GLY A 109 1.49 -14.36 -3.79
N GLY A 110 1.47 -15.08 -4.92
CA GLY A 110 1.67 -16.53 -4.97
C GLY A 110 0.44 -17.35 -4.58
N ILE A 111 0.62 -18.66 -4.49
CA ILE A 111 -0.48 -19.64 -4.29
C ILE A 111 -1.00 -19.73 -2.85
N THR A 112 -0.31 -19.11 -1.88
CA THR A 112 -0.66 -19.22 -0.45
C THR A 112 -1.86 -18.37 -0.05
N VAL A 113 -2.52 -17.73 -1.01
CA VAL A 113 -3.82 -17.08 -0.85
C VAL A 113 -4.91 -18.11 -0.51
N GLY A 114 -4.83 -19.31 -1.07
CA GLY A 114 -5.72 -20.42 -0.74
C GLY A 114 -7.03 -20.36 -1.53
N GLU A 115 -8.14 -20.15 -0.84
CA GLU A 115 -9.50 -20.39 -1.38
C GLU A 115 -9.94 -19.36 -2.43
N ASP A 116 -9.29 -18.19 -2.53
CA ASP A 116 -9.65 -17.16 -3.52
C ASP A 116 -9.20 -17.52 -4.95
N GLY A 117 -8.39 -18.57 -5.13
CA GLY A 117 -7.88 -19.05 -6.44
C GLY A 117 -6.38 -19.32 -6.48
#